data_AF-A0A949YPI7-F1
#
_entry.id   AF-A0A949YPI7-F1
#
_cell.length_a   1.000
_cell.length_b   1.000
_cell.length_c   1.000
_cell.angle_alpha   90.00
_cell.angle_beta   90.00
_cell.angle_gamma   90.00
#
_symmetry.space_group_name_H-M   'P 1'
#
loop_
_entity.id
_entity.type
_entity.pdbx_description
1 polymer ?
#
loop_
_entity_poly.entity_id
_entity_poly.type
_entity_poly.pdbx_seq_one_letter_code
_entity_poly.pdbx_strand_id
1 'polypeptide(L)'
;MAGVVEACDMWSAFRSLLSPARRRFMRECGRPALAGLRARLEATGSRRAIALCSTLLDANREFLAFALSAQGPLSALAPHATPATVEACLAAMLIFSVNLFARDEFARNESELIPLLAKVAQLTTTQVMLRRDNLRKAPRSEEWMLYSWMVTALGAERPAYDGELERRFGYNYLAYIGQYRGIVEREAARPED
;
A
#
# COMPACT_ATOMS: atom_id res chain seq x y z
N MET A 1 -27.85 18.10 -3.43
CA MET A 1 -26.96 18.00 -4.62
C MET A 1 -25.71 17.18 -4.28
N ALA A 2 -25.88 15.89 -3.95
CA ALA A 2 -24.78 15.03 -3.51
C ALA A 2 -24.30 14.02 -4.58
N GLY A 3 -25.04 13.86 -5.69
CA GLY A 3 -24.78 12.80 -6.68
C GLY A 3 -23.85 13.15 -7.85
N VAL A 4 -23.35 14.39 -7.95
CA VAL A 4 -22.53 14.82 -9.11
C VAL A 4 -21.02 14.74 -8.82
N VAL A 5 -20.62 14.82 -7.54
CA VAL A 5 -19.20 14.77 -7.15
C VAL A 5 -18.68 13.33 -7.13
N GLU A 6 -19.45 12.37 -6.60
CA GLU A 6 -19.05 10.95 -6.52
C GLU A 6 -18.91 10.27 -7.88
N ALA A 7 -19.79 10.58 -8.83
CA ALA A 7 -19.68 10.05 -10.19
C ALA A 7 -18.43 10.59 -10.91
N CYS A 8 -18.05 11.84 -10.65
CA CYS A 8 -16.91 12.48 -11.30
C CYS A 8 -15.58 11.82 -10.89
N ASP A 9 -15.47 11.35 -9.65
CA ASP A 9 -14.27 10.68 -9.12
C ASP A 9 -14.14 9.22 -9.58
N MET A 10 -15.24 8.48 -9.73
CA MET A 10 -15.19 7.11 -10.27
C MET A 10 -14.79 7.08 -11.75
N TRP A 11 -15.31 8.02 -12.54
CA TRP A 11 -14.96 8.17 -13.95
C TRP A 11 -13.53 8.72 -14.14
N SER A 12 -13.02 9.54 -13.21
CA SER A 12 -11.61 9.96 -13.21
C SER A 12 -10.68 8.79 -12.89
N ALA A 13 -11.04 7.92 -11.94
CA ALA A 13 -10.32 6.69 -11.63
C ALA A 13 -10.27 5.73 -12.83
N PHE A 14 -11.39 5.54 -13.55
CA PHE A 14 -11.44 4.73 -14.78
C PHE A 14 -10.66 5.35 -15.96
N ARG A 15 -10.70 6.68 -16.11
CA ARG A 15 -9.85 7.39 -17.10
C ARG A 15 -8.37 7.33 -16.74
N SER A 16 -8.03 7.37 -15.44
CA SER A 16 -6.67 7.21 -14.96
C SER A 16 -6.13 5.81 -15.28
N LEU A 17 -6.99 4.77 -15.15
CA LEU A 17 -6.68 3.36 -15.45
C LEU A 17 -6.18 3.16 -16.89
N LEU A 18 -6.62 4.00 -17.84
CA LEU A 18 -6.24 3.96 -19.25
C LEU A 18 -5.26 5.07 -19.68
N SER A 19 -4.91 5.98 -18.77
CA SER A 19 -4.07 7.13 -19.09
C SER A 19 -2.65 6.69 -19.53
N PRO A 20 -2.05 7.38 -20.52
CA PRO A 20 -0.65 7.11 -20.91
C PRO A 20 0.33 7.25 -19.74
N ALA A 21 0.08 8.20 -18.84
CA ALA A 21 0.89 8.43 -17.64
C ALA A 21 0.87 7.20 -16.71
N ARG A 22 -0.30 6.63 -16.44
CA ARG A 22 -0.40 5.39 -15.64
C ARG A 22 0.29 4.23 -16.32
N ARG A 23 0.07 4.02 -17.63
CA ARG A 23 0.74 2.94 -18.38
C ARG A 23 2.26 3.09 -18.32
N ARG A 24 2.76 4.31 -18.46
CA ARG A 24 4.18 4.65 -18.30
C ARG A 24 4.68 4.31 -16.91
N PHE A 25 4.01 4.78 -15.86
CA PHE A 25 4.35 4.46 -14.47
C PHE A 25 4.38 2.95 -14.22
N MET A 26 3.35 2.22 -14.67
CA MET A 26 3.26 0.77 -14.49
C MET A 26 4.40 0.05 -15.20
N ARG A 27 4.79 0.51 -16.39
CA ARG A 27 5.90 -0.07 -17.14
C ARG A 27 7.26 0.24 -16.51
N GLU A 28 7.49 1.51 -16.17
CA GLU A 28 8.81 2.02 -15.78
C GLU A 28 9.12 1.82 -14.30
N CYS A 29 8.11 1.82 -13.43
CA CYS A 29 8.30 1.75 -11.98
C CYS A 29 7.45 0.64 -11.33
N GLY A 30 6.14 0.60 -11.61
CA GLY A 30 5.20 -0.27 -10.90
C GLY A 30 5.45 -1.77 -11.08
N ARG A 31 5.66 -2.24 -12.33
CA ARG A 31 5.97 -3.65 -12.63
C ARG A 31 7.35 -4.05 -12.11
N PRO A 32 8.44 -3.30 -12.35
CA PRO A 32 9.74 -3.61 -11.76
C PRO A 32 9.72 -3.73 -10.23
N ALA A 33 9.13 -2.76 -9.54
CA ALA A 33 9.01 -2.77 -8.08
C ALA A 33 8.22 -3.97 -7.55
N LEU A 34 7.09 -4.29 -8.20
CA LEU A 34 6.27 -5.43 -7.83
C LEU A 34 7.00 -6.77 -8.05
N ALA A 35 7.78 -6.89 -9.14
CA ALA A 35 8.54 -8.10 -9.43
C ALA A 35 9.57 -8.40 -8.32
N GLY A 36 10.27 -7.37 -7.82
CA GLY A 36 11.21 -7.51 -6.69
C GLY A 36 10.52 -8.01 -5.42
N LEU A 37 9.37 -7.43 -5.07
CA LEU A 37 8.58 -7.82 -3.89
C LEU A 37 8.03 -9.25 -4.02
N ARG A 38 7.53 -9.61 -5.20
CA ARG A 38 7.00 -10.96 -5.48
C ARG A 38 8.07 -12.04 -5.42
N ALA A 39 9.22 -11.81 -6.02
CA ALA A 39 10.33 -12.76 -5.96
C ALA A 39 10.71 -13.09 -4.51
N ARG A 40 10.72 -12.09 -3.63
CA ARG A 40 10.99 -12.29 -2.19
C ARG A 40 9.85 -12.98 -1.46
N LEU A 41 8.61 -12.66 -1.81
CA LEU A 41 7.41 -13.29 -1.26
C LEU A 41 7.35 -14.78 -1.61
N GLU A 42 7.59 -15.13 -2.88
CA GLU A 42 7.58 -16.51 -3.39
C GLU A 42 8.68 -17.38 -2.76
N ALA A 43 9.84 -16.78 -2.45
CA ALA A 43 10.95 -17.50 -1.82
C ALA A 43 10.71 -17.85 -0.35
N THR A 44 9.70 -17.25 0.32
CA THR A 44 9.64 -17.23 1.79
C THR A 44 8.25 -17.40 2.41
N GLY A 45 7.17 -17.27 1.63
CA GLY A 45 5.81 -17.34 2.15
C GLY A 45 5.17 -18.73 2.01
N SER A 46 4.23 -19.05 2.91
CA SER A 46 3.26 -20.13 2.65
C SER A 46 2.38 -19.77 1.45
N ARG A 47 1.76 -20.77 0.79
CA ARG A 47 0.85 -20.51 -0.36
C ARG A 47 -0.22 -19.48 -0.04
N ARG A 48 -0.80 -19.56 1.16
CA ARG A 48 -1.80 -18.64 1.67
C ARG A 48 -1.25 -17.22 1.85
N ALA A 49 -0.09 -17.09 2.49
CA ALA A 49 0.55 -15.79 2.69
C ALA A 49 0.98 -15.15 1.35
N ILE A 50 1.43 -15.97 0.38
CA ILE A 50 1.74 -15.53 -0.98
C ILE A 50 0.48 -14.98 -1.66
N ALA A 51 -0.64 -15.69 -1.61
CA ALA A 51 -1.89 -15.26 -2.23
C ALA A 51 -2.42 -13.95 -1.62
N LEU A 52 -2.45 -13.87 -0.29
CA LEU A 52 -2.84 -12.67 0.46
C LEU A 52 -1.98 -11.47 0.08
N CYS A 53 -0.66 -11.58 0.27
CA CYS A 53 0.27 -10.48 0.02
C CYS A 53 0.32 -10.10 -1.46
N SER A 54 0.18 -11.04 -2.39
CA SER A 54 0.15 -10.74 -3.83
C SER A 54 -1.08 -9.92 -4.22
N THR A 55 -2.24 -10.25 -3.64
CA THR A 55 -3.48 -9.49 -3.86
C THR A 55 -3.34 -8.06 -3.35
N LEU A 56 -2.84 -7.91 -2.12
CA LEU A 56 -2.61 -6.60 -1.51
C LEU A 56 -1.57 -5.78 -2.29
N LEU A 57 -0.49 -6.41 -2.76
CA LEU A 57 0.53 -5.73 -3.56
C LEU A 57 0.02 -5.25 -4.91
N ASP A 58 -0.83 -6.03 -5.60
CA ASP A 58 -1.46 -5.58 -6.84
C ASP A 58 -2.36 -4.37 -6.60
N ALA A 59 -3.24 -4.44 -5.59
CA ALA A 59 -4.12 -3.34 -5.22
C ALA A 59 -3.32 -2.09 -4.82
N ASN A 60 -2.30 -2.25 -3.96
CA ASN A 60 -1.45 -1.14 -3.52
C ASN A 60 -0.71 -0.49 -4.70
N ARG A 61 -0.22 -1.27 -5.67
CA ARG A 61 0.41 -0.73 -6.88
C ARG A 61 -0.56 0.09 -7.71
N GLU A 62 -1.79 -0.39 -7.87
CA GLU A 62 -2.80 0.32 -8.61
C GLU A 62 -3.19 1.64 -7.95
N PHE A 63 -3.33 1.66 -6.62
CA PHE A 63 -3.55 2.88 -5.86
C PHE A 63 -2.35 3.83 -5.94
N LEU A 64 -1.12 3.34 -5.78
CA LEU A 64 0.08 4.17 -5.82
C LEU A 64 0.21 4.89 -7.17
N ALA A 65 -0.14 4.22 -8.26
CA ALA A 65 -0.19 4.82 -9.59
C ALA A 65 -1.26 5.92 -9.71
N PHE A 66 -2.39 5.83 -8.98
CA PHE A 66 -3.34 6.94 -8.83
C PHE A 66 -2.76 8.05 -7.96
N ALA A 67 -2.15 7.70 -6.83
CA ALA A 67 -1.62 8.64 -5.86
C ALA A 67 -0.53 9.55 -6.46
N LEU A 68 0.30 9.03 -7.36
CA LEU A 68 1.32 9.77 -8.09
C LEU A 68 0.82 10.41 -9.40
N SER A 69 -0.45 10.23 -9.75
CA SER A 69 -1.04 10.89 -10.93
C SER A 69 -1.23 12.39 -10.67
N ALA A 70 -1.51 13.17 -11.72
CA ALA A 70 -1.71 14.62 -11.60
C ALA A 70 -2.83 15.02 -10.62
N GLN A 71 -3.80 14.14 -10.38
CA GLN A 71 -4.94 14.36 -9.48
C GLN A 71 -4.73 13.71 -8.11
N GLY A 72 -3.65 12.94 -7.93
CA GLY A 72 -3.42 12.16 -6.73
C GLY A 72 -2.80 12.96 -5.58
N PRO A 73 -2.95 12.49 -4.33
CA PRO A 73 -2.39 13.15 -3.14
C PRO A 73 -0.86 13.21 -3.09
N LEU A 74 -0.15 12.44 -3.91
CA LEU A 74 1.32 12.42 -4.01
C LEU A 74 1.82 12.97 -5.35
N SER A 75 0.97 13.70 -6.10
CA SER A 75 1.30 14.21 -7.44
C SER A 75 2.60 15.02 -7.49
N ALA A 76 2.85 15.86 -6.47
CA ALA A 76 4.06 16.67 -6.34
C ALA A 76 5.33 15.82 -6.22
N LEU A 77 5.22 14.56 -5.76
CA LEU A 77 6.33 13.64 -5.58
C LEU A 77 6.52 12.68 -6.76
N ALA A 78 5.68 12.76 -7.80
CA ALA A 78 5.81 11.93 -9.00
C ALA A 78 7.20 11.98 -9.67
N PRO A 79 7.93 13.11 -9.72
CA PRO A 79 9.29 13.15 -10.26
C PRO A 79 10.31 12.30 -9.48
N HIS A 80 10.02 11.96 -8.22
CA HIS A 80 10.88 11.11 -7.38
C HIS A 80 10.55 9.62 -7.50
N ALA A 81 9.56 9.25 -8.32
CA ALA A 81 9.20 7.87 -8.55
C ALA A 81 10.28 7.16 -9.39
N THR A 82 11.00 6.26 -8.73
CA THR A 82 11.93 5.31 -9.34
C THR A 82 11.47 3.90 -8.95
N PRO A 83 11.95 2.83 -9.63
CA PRO A 83 11.65 1.46 -9.20
C PRO A 83 11.90 1.24 -7.70
N ALA A 84 13.01 1.74 -7.16
CA ALA A 84 13.38 1.55 -5.76
C ALA A 84 12.47 2.31 -4.78
N THR A 85 12.14 3.58 -5.07
CA THR A 85 11.27 4.37 -4.19
C THR A 85 9.82 3.87 -4.24
N VAL A 86 9.38 3.41 -5.41
CA VAL A 86 8.07 2.76 -5.59
C VAL A 86 8.01 1.42 -4.87
N GLU A 87 9.07 0.62 -4.93
CA GLU A 87 9.18 -0.64 -4.16
C GLU A 87 9.09 -0.40 -2.65
N ALA A 88 9.78 0.62 -2.14
CA ALA A 88 9.71 1.02 -0.74
C ALA A 88 8.30 1.51 -0.33
N CYS A 89 7.61 2.25 -1.21
CA CYS A 89 6.21 2.63 -1.00
C CYS A 89 5.30 1.41 -0.93
N LEU A 90 5.42 0.47 -1.88
CA LEU A 90 4.62 -0.75 -1.90
C LEU A 90 4.87 -1.62 -0.67
N ALA A 91 6.11 -1.70 -0.18
CA ALA A 91 6.43 -2.38 1.07
C ALA A 91 5.76 -1.71 2.29
N ALA A 92 5.76 -0.38 2.36
CA ALA A 92 5.06 0.36 3.42
C ALA A 92 3.54 0.13 3.36
N MET A 93 2.96 0.20 2.17
CA MET A 93 1.54 -0.06 1.93
C MET A 93 1.17 -1.51 2.25
N LEU A 94 2.05 -2.48 1.94
CA LEU A 94 1.82 -3.89 2.28
C LEU A 94 1.71 -4.08 3.80
N ILE A 95 2.68 -3.57 4.56
CA ILE A 95 2.65 -3.63 6.03
C ILE A 95 1.37 -3.01 6.59
N PHE A 96 0.98 -1.85 6.07
CA PHE A 96 -0.25 -1.17 6.46
C PHE A 96 -1.51 -1.98 6.12
N SER A 97 -1.62 -2.46 4.88
CA SER A 97 -2.78 -3.24 4.45
C SER A 97 -2.90 -4.57 5.20
N VAL A 98 -1.79 -5.21 5.54
CA VAL A 98 -1.78 -6.38 6.43
C VAL A 98 -2.30 -6.01 7.83
N ASN A 99 -1.92 -4.85 8.38
CA ASN A 99 -2.49 -4.37 9.64
C ASN A 99 -4.01 -4.16 9.57
N LEU A 100 -4.54 -3.77 8.39
CA LEU A 100 -5.99 -3.62 8.20
C LEU A 100 -6.73 -4.95 8.07
N PHE A 101 -6.21 -5.90 7.30
CA PHE A 101 -6.94 -7.13 6.93
C PHE A 101 -6.60 -8.35 7.78
N ALA A 102 -5.44 -8.36 8.44
CA ALA A 102 -4.96 -9.47 9.26
C ALA A 102 -4.47 -8.97 10.62
N ARG A 103 -5.20 -8.00 11.22
CA ARG A 103 -4.81 -7.29 12.45
C ARG A 103 -4.43 -8.22 13.59
N ASP A 104 -5.20 -9.27 13.84
CA ASP A 104 -4.97 -10.20 14.95
C ASP A 104 -3.77 -11.13 14.73
N GLU A 105 -3.51 -11.51 13.48
CA GLU A 105 -2.30 -12.23 13.09
C GLU A 105 -1.08 -11.32 13.25
N PHE A 106 -1.13 -10.11 12.69
CA PHE A 106 -0.04 -9.15 12.75
C PHE A 106 0.29 -8.66 14.18
N ALA A 107 -0.71 -8.63 15.07
CA ALA A 107 -0.55 -8.26 16.47
C ALA A 107 0.25 -9.28 17.29
N ARG A 108 0.33 -10.55 16.86
CA ARG A 108 1.05 -11.62 17.56
C ARG A 108 2.55 -11.55 17.22
N ASN A 109 3.40 -11.44 18.24
CA ASN A 109 4.86 -11.41 18.06
C ASN A 109 5.43 -12.69 17.44
N GLU A 110 4.77 -13.82 17.69
CA GLU A 110 5.15 -15.14 17.17
C GLU A 110 4.59 -15.41 15.76
N SER A 111 3.85 -14.45 15.18
CA SER A 111 3.30 -14.60 13.84
C SER A 111 4.39 -14.72 12.78
N GLU A 112 4.25 -15.69 11.88
CA GLU A 112 5.10 -15.85 10.69
C GLU A 112 4.98 -14.68 9.71
N LEU A 113 3.93 -13.84 9.86
CA LEU A 113 3.68 -12.68 9.02
C LEU A 113 4.73 -11.58 9.20
N ILE A 114 5.26 -11.40 10.42
CA ILE A 114 6.29 -10.39 10.70
C ILE A 114 7.62 -10.71 10.00
N PRO A 115 8.23 -11.90 10.16
CA PRO A 115 9.45 -12.24 9.44
C PRO A 115 9.24 -12.30 7.92
N LEU A 116 8.05 -12.70 7.45
CA LEU A 116 7.72 -12.64 6.02
C LEU A 116 7.75 -11.19 5.51
N LEU A 117 7.02 -10.29 6.16
CA LEU A 117 6.98 -8.87 5.80
C LEU A 117 8.36 -8.23 5.89
N ALA A 118 9.18 -8.62 6.86
CA ALA A 118 10.55 -8.14 6.99
C ALA A 118 11.39 -8.51 5.76
N LYS A 119 11.35 -9.78 5.33
CA LYS A 119 12.06 -10.24 4.13
C LYS A 119 11.54 -9.56 2.86
N VAL A 120 10.21 -9.47 2.69
CA VAL A 120 9.59 -8.84 1.52
C VAL A 120 9.95 -7.35 1.46
N ALA A 121 9.86 -6.63 2.57
CA ALA A 121 10.16 -5.20 2.66
C ALA A 121 11.67 -4.88 2.73
N GLN A 122 12.54 -5.89 2.79
CA GLN A 122 13.97 -5.75 3.07
C GLN A 122 14.25 -4.93 4.35
N LEU A 123 13.44 -5.19 5.37
CA LEU A 123 13.55 -4.61 6.70
C LEU A 123 14.01 -5.70 7.68
N THR A 124 14.48 -5.28 8.85
CA THR A 124 14.62 -6.20 9.98
C THR A 124 13.25 -6.50 10.58
N THR A 125 13.09 -7.67 11.21
CA THR A 125 11.89 -8.03 11.99
C THR A 125 11.54 -6.93 12.99
N THR A 126 12.56 -6.37 13.68
CA THR A 126 12.39 -5.26 14.63
C THR A 126 11.79 -4.03 13.96
N GLN A 127 12.24 -3.65 12.76
CA GLN A 127 11.66 -2.51 12.04
C GLN A 127 10.18 -2.73 11.68
N VAL A 128 9.80 -3.95 11.30
CA VAL A 128 8.39 -4.29 11.03
C VAL A 128 7.56 -4.23 12.31
N MET A 129 8.05 -4.79 13.42
CA MET A 129 7.40 -4.71 14.73
C MET A 129 7.24 -3.25 15.18
N LEU A 130 8.25 -2.40 15.00
CA LEU A 130 8.16 -0.97 15.29
C LEU A 130 7.10 -0.29 14.42
N ARG A 131 7.02 -0.61 13.13
CA ARG A 131 5.96 -0.08 12.25
C ARG A 131 4.57 -0.48 12.71
N ARG A 132 4.36 -1.77 13.05
CA ARG A 132 3.12 -2.27 13.65
C ARG A 132 2.75 -1.50 14.93
N ASP A 133 3.71 -1.39 15.85
CA ASP A 133 3.46 -0.77 17.14
C ASP A 133 3.18 0.73 16.99
N ASN A 134 3.84 1.40 16.04
CA ASN A 134 3.54 2.77 15.69
C ASN A 134 2.12 2.90 15.13
N LEU A 135 1.62 1.97 14.30
CA LEU A 135 0.24 2.01 13.80
C LEU A 135 -0.76 1.90 14.95
N ARG A 136 -0.53 0.98 15.89
CA ARG A 136 -1.38 0.81 17.09
C ARG A 136 -1.38 2.03 18.00
N LYS A 137 -0.27 2.75 18.04
CA LYS A 137 -0.07 3.96 18.86
C LYS A 137 -0.14 5.23 18.01
N ALA A 138 -0.75 5.17 16.82
CA ALA A 138 -0.72 6.27 15.87
C ALA A 138 -1.24 7.53 16.56
N PRO A 139 -0.42 8.59 16.70
CA PRO A 139 -0.79 9.76 17.50
C PRO A 139 -1.95 10.56 16.88
N ARG A 140 -2.30 10.27 15.62
CA ARG A 140 -3.36 10.92 14.85
C ARG A 140 -4.24 9.89 14.17
N SER A 141 -3.71 9.28 13.11
CA SER A 141 -4.36 8.22 12.35
C SER A 141 -3.32 7.27 11.78
N GLU A 142 -3.74 6.03 11.51
CA GLU A 142 -2.89 5.05 10.85
C GLU A 142 -2.58 5.53 9.40
N GLU A 143 -3.54 6.18 8.74
CA GLU A 143 -3.44 6.67 7.36
C GLU A 143 -2.40 7.78 7.21
N TRP A 144 -2.35 8.73 8.15
CA TRP A 144 -1.32 9.76 8.16
C TRP A 144 0.08 9.16 8.31
N MET A 145 0.20 8.08 9.09
CA MET A 145 1.47 7.39 9.17
C MET A 145 1.87 6.75 7.84
N LEU A 146 0.95 6.04 7.19
CA LEU A 146 1.20 5.48 5.86
C LEU A 146 1.62 6.56 4.88
N TYR A 147 0.88 7.68 4.83
CA TYR A 147 1.21 8.83 4.00
C TYR A 147 2.64 9.31 4.26
N SER A 148 3.00 9.54 5.53
CA SER A 148 4.34 9.99 5.90
C SER A 148 5.45 9.00 5.52
N TRP A 149 5.20 7.69 5.64
CA TRP A 149 6.15 6.66 5.20
C TRP A 149 6.35 6.67 3.69
N MET A 150 5.28 6.87 2.92
CA MET A 150 5.36 6.96 1.46
C MET A 150 6.10 8.23 1.02
N VAL A 151 5.85 9.37 1.65
CA VAL A 151 6.58 10.62 1.38
C VAL A 151 8.08 10.44 1.63
N THR A 152 8.45 9.84 2.77
CA THR A 152 9.86 9.55 3.07
C THR A 152 10.46 8.50 2.12
N ALA A 153 9.71 7.47 1.73
CA ALA A 153 10.16 6.48 0.74
C ALA A 153 10.39 7.10 -0.65
N LEU A 154 9.65 8.15 -0.99
CA LEU A 154 9.84 8.96 -2.20
C LEU A 154 11.00 9.98 -2.07
N GLY A 155 11.76 9.95 -0.96
CA GLY A 155 12.95 10.78 -0.78
C GLY A 155 12.65 12.22 -0.34
N ALA A 156 11.41 12.52 0.05
CA ALA A 156 11.06 13.82 0.63
C ALA A 156 11.13 13.80 2.16
N GLU A 157 11.28 14.99 2.75
CA GLU A 157 11.24 15.14 4.21
C GLU A 157 9.87 14.76 4.77
N ARG A 158 9.85 14.37 6.05
CA ARG A 158 8.61 14.02 6.73
C ARG A 158 7.68 15.26 6.73
N PRO A 159 6.44 15.14 6.21
CA PRO A 159 5.57 16.28 6.07
C PRO A 159 5.06 16.76 7.45
N ALA A 160 4.90 18.08 7.58
CA ALA A 160 4.09 18.63 8.65
C ALA A 160 2.64 18.15 8.51
N TYR A 161 1.93 18.07 9.63
CA TYR A 161 0.55 17.58 9.63
C TYR A 161 -0.38 18.52 8.84
N ASP A 162 -1.17 17.92 7.93
CA ASP A 162 -2.22 18.58 7.17
C ASP A 162 -3.48 17.68 7.21
N GLY A 163 -4.51 18.15 7.91
CA GLY A 163 -5.75 17.39 8.10
C GLY A 163 -6.60 17.26 6.84
N GLU A 164 -6.50 18.18 5.88
CA GLU A 164 -7.20 18.03 4.60
C GLU A 164 -6.53 16.97 3.74
N LEU A 165 -5.20 16.98 3.71
CA LEU A 165 -4.42 15.98 3.02
C LEU A 165 -4.60 14.59 3.62
N GLU A 166 -4.60 14.48 4.95
CA GLU A 166 -4.90 13.24 5.67
C GLU A 166 -6.28 12.69 5.27
N ARG A 167 -7.33 13.53 5.33
CA ARG A 167 -8.69 13.10 4.95
C ARG A 167 -8.74 12.64 3.50
N ARG A 168 -8.17 13.41 2.58
CA ARG A 168 -8.17 13.07 1.15
C ARG A 168 -7.38 11.80 0.86
N PHE A 169 -6.21 11.63 1.47
CA PHE A 169 -5.40 10.41 1.30
C PHE A 169 -6.10 9.20 1.92
N GLY A 170 -6.51 9.33 3.18
CA GLY A 170 -7.15 8.26 3.96
C GLY A 170 -8.45 7.78 3.32
N TYR A 171 -9.35 8.71 2.94
CA TYR A 171 -10.59 8.36 2.25
C TYR A 171 -10.33 7.60 0.95
N ASN A 172 -9.46 8.14 0.08
CA ASN A 172 -9.15 7.49 -1.19
C ASN A 172 -8.52 6.11 -1.00
N TYR A 173 -7.58 5.98 -0.06
CA TYR A 173 -6.88 4.72 0.16
C TYR A 173 -7.79 3.66 0.79
N LEU A 174 -8.49 3.99 1.87
CA LEU A 174 -9.36 3.06 2.57
C LEU A 174 -10.56 2.64 1.72
N ALA A 175 -11.17 3.58 0.98
CA ALA A 175 -12.27 3.27 0.07
C ALA A 175 -11.80 2.35 -1.06
N TYR A 176 -10.59 2.55 -1.59
CA TYR A 176 -10.04 1.72 -2.64
C TYR A 176 -9.65 0.32 -2.14
N ILE A 177 -8.80 0.24 -1.10
CA ILE A 177 -8.31 -1.04 -0.60
C ILE A 177 -9.44 -1.87 0.03
N GLY A 178 -10.46 -1.22 0.61
CA GLY A 178 -11.66 -1.86 1.16
C GLY A 178 -12.43 -2.70 0.15
N GLN A 179 -12.36 -2.38 -1.16
CA GLN A 179 -12.99 -3.18 -2.23
C GLN A 179 -12.41 -4.59 -2.31
N TYR A 180 -11.19 -4.80 -1.83
CA TYR A 180 -10.50 -6.09 -1.84
C TYR A 180 -10.82 -6.95 -0.62
N ARG A 181 -11.59 -6.45 0.35
CA ARG A 181 -11.90 -7.17 1.61
C ARG A 181 -12.39 -8.59 1.35
N GLY A 182 -13.41 -8.76 0.51
CA GLY A 182 -13.98 -10.08 0.24
C GLY A 182 -13.02 -11.03 -0.52
N ILE A 183 -12.08 -10.50 -1.31
CA ILE A 183 -11.04 -11.32 -1.95
C ILE A 183 -10.03 -11.76 -0.89
N VAL A 184 -9.56 -10.81 -0.09
CA VAL A 184 -8.56 -11.03 0.97
C VAL A 184 -9.06 -12.02 2.03
N GLU A 185 -10.31 -11.88 2.48
CA GLU A 185 -10.94 -12.80 3.44
C GLU A 185 -11.02 -14.23 2.89
N ARG A 186 -11.34 -14.39 1.59
CA ARG A 186 -11.35 -15.70 0.93
C ARG A 186 -9.97 -16.32 0.84
N GLU A 187 -8.95 -15.54 0.48
CA GLU A 187 -7.57 -16.04 0.44
C GLU A 187 -7.07 -16.41 1.84
N ALA A 188 -7.43 -15.64 2.87
CA ALA A 188 -7.06 -15.94 4.26
C ALA A 188 -7.76 -17.19 4.83
N ALA A 189 -8.98 -17.49 4.38
CA ALA A 189 -9.75 -18.67 4.78
C ALA A 189 -9.43 -19.94 3.97
N ARG A 190 -8.56 -19.84 2.95
CA ARG A 190 -8.20 -20.97 2.09
C ARG A 190 -7.38 -22.02 2.87
N PRO A 191 -7.71 -23.33 2.78
CA PRO A 191 -6.93 -24.38 3.41
C PRO A 191 -5.49 -24.40 2.90
N GLU A 192 -4.54 -24.74 3.79
CA GLU A 192 -3.17 -25.05 3.39
C GLU A 192 -3.12 -26.53 2.99
N ASP A 193 -3.07 -26.78 1.67
CA ASP A 193 -2.86 -28.11 1.07
C ASP A 193 -1.42 -28.60 1.23
#